data_AF-A0A657ITR2-F1
#
_entry.id   AF-A0A657ITR2-F1
#
_cell.length_a   1.000
_cell.length_b   1.000
_cell.length_c   1.000
_cell.angle_alpha   90.00
_cell.angle_beta   90.00
_cell.angle_gamma   90.00
#
_symmetry.space_group_name_H-M   'P 1'
#
loop_
_entity.id
_entity.type
_entity.pdbx_description
1 polymer ?
#
loop_
_entity_poly.entity_id
_entity_poly.type
_entity_poly.pdbx_seq_one_letter_code
_entity_poly.pdbx_strand_id
1 'polypeptide(L)'
;MPLHQQTADLYDPDRLYAVARLYYEEEHSQSEIAADLKVSRPTISRMLAHARETGMVQIRVIHPHSGGGEKLREQVRTRLGLSAVYLAEGLQHSPMGRGMQLAVRRAILDMELHKGDGLVISSGRPCGTSPTWIFRTFAMSRSPRASEEWPSPEPWHQTNEIVRTIALKTGATYTPIFAGAIPSPLMFQALQEDSAFQEVRRVWATAKGALVGVGSPTTGRTSIASAIPKDSLRDSAGDICLHFFDQDGKDLIFPGSDRTVRIPRELLSAIPTSQPWPWGRRRSAPS
;
A
#
# COMPACT_ATOMS: atom_id res chain seq x y z
N MET A 1 -20.39 -36.25 -27.61
CA MET A 1 -19.67 -35.18 -26.88
C MET A 1 -20.59 -34.60 -25.81
N PRO A 2 -20.30 -34.77 -24.50
CA PRO A 2 -20.97 -33.94 -23.47
C PRO A 2 -20.14 -33.63 -22.20
N LEU A 3 -18.81 -33.51 -22.24
CA LEU A 3 -18.00 -33.28 -21.01
C LEU A 3 -17.75 -31.80 -20.65
N HIS A 4 -17.89 -30.86 -21.60
CA HIS A 4 -17.54 -29.45 -21.36
C HIS A 4 -18.68 -28.56 -20.82
N GLN A 5 -19.94 -28.98 -20.90
CA GLN A 5 -21.08 -28.20 -20.39
C GLN A 5 -21.35 -28.40 -18.89
N GLN A 6 -20.96 -29.54 -18.31
CA GLN A 6 -21.17 -29.84 -16.89
C GLN A 6 -20.21 -29.10 -15.94
N THR A 7 -19.05 -28.65 -16.41
CA THR A 7 -18.05 -27.95 -15.58
C THR A 7 -18.36 -26.47 -15.36
N ALA A 8 -19.10 -25.83 -16.25
CA ALA A 8 -19.45 -24.41 -16.13
C ALA A 8 -20.50 -24.15 -15.02
N ASP A 9 -21.40 -25.11 -14.81
CA ASP A 9 -22.49 -25.05 -13.81
C ASP A 9 -22.02 -25.34 -12.36
N LEU A 10 -20.79 -25.84 -12.19
CA LEU A 10 -20.23 -26.14 -10.87
C LEU A 10 -19.62 -24.93 -10.17
N TYR A 11 -19.25 -23.88 -10.91
CA TYR A 11 -18.66 -22.64 -10.37
C TYR A 11 -19.62 -21.46 -10.48
N ASP A 12 -20.91 -21.74 -10.66
CA ASP A 12 -21.95 -20.74 -10.53
C ASP A 12 -21.90 -20.08 -9.12
N PRO A 13 -21.98 -18.74 -9.02
CA PRO A 13 -21.87 -18.04 -7.74
C PRO A 13 -22.87 -18.50 -6.68
N ASP A 14 -24.13 -18.77 -7.06
CA ASP A 14 -25.18 -19.17 -6.12
C ASP A 14 -24.91 -20.58 -5.58
N ARG A 15 -24.41 -21.46 -6.44
CA ARG A 15 -24.03 -22.82 -6.05
C ARG A 15 -22.80 -22.86 -5.15
N LEU A 16 -21.79 -22.03 -5.43
CA LEU A 16 -20.62 -21.87 -4.57
C LEU A 16 -21.00 -21.31 -3.20
N TYR A 17 -21.92 -20.34 -3.17
CA TYR A 17 -22.46 -19.78 -1.94
C TYR A 17 -23.19 -20.83 -1.11
N ALA A 18 -24.08 -21.61 -1.73
CA ALA A 18 -24.79 -22.69 -1.05
C ALA A 18 -23.85 -23.74 -0.44
N VAL A 19 -22.82 -24.18 -1.18
CA VAL A 19 -21.81 -25.12 -0.68
C VAL A 19 -21.00 -24.53 0.48
N ALA A 20 -20.60 -23.26 0.37
CA ALA A 20 -19.89 -22.58 1.44
C ALA A 20 -20.74 -22.46 2.71
N ARG A 21 -22.03 -22.11 2.57
CA ARG A 21 -22.97 -21.98 3.69
C ARG A 21 -23.17 -23.31 4.41
N LEU A 22 -23.44 -24.38 3.66
CA LEU A 22 -23.61 -25.73 4.23
C LEU A 22 -22.38 -26.17 5.05
N TYR A 23 -21.18 -25.87 4.55
CA TYR A 23 -19.94 -26.29 5.21
C TYR A 23 -19.54 -25.42 6.42
N TYR A 24 -19.64 -24.09 6.29
CA TYR A 24 -19.11 -23.16 7.30
C TYR A 24 -20.16 -22.67 8.30
N GLU A 25 -21.43 -22.56 7.91
CA GLU A 25 -22.51 -22.09 8.79
C GLU A 25 -23.33 -23.25 9.36
N GLU A 26 -23.60 -24.26 8.53
CA GLU A 26 -24.46 -25.40 8.90
C GLU A 26 -23.65 -26.66 9.31
N GLU A 27 -22.31 -26.54 9.38
CA GLU A 27 -21.36 -27.57 9.84
C GLU A 27 -21.44 -28.94 9.13
N HIS A 28 -22.04 -29.02 7.94
CA HIS A 28 -22.05 -30.26 7.16
C HIS A 28 -20.64 -30.66 6.72
N SER A 29 -20.36 -31.96 6.74
CA SER A 29 -19.13 -32.50 6.19
C SER A 29 -19.12 -32.43 4.66
N GLN A 30 -17.93 -32.35 4.07
CA GLN A 30 -17.78 -32.37 2.61
C GLN A 30 -18.35 -33.65 1.97
N SER A 31 -18.45 -34.74 2.73
CA SER A 31 -19.02 -36.01 2.26
C SER A 31 -20.55 -35.95 2.19
N GLU A 32 -21.20 -35.34 3.18
CA GLU A 32 -22.65 -35.14 3.20
C GLU A 32 -23.07 -34.19 2.07
N ILE A 33 -22.40 -33.04 1.95
CA ILE A 33 -22.65 -32.07 0.89
C ILE A 33 -22.46 -32.71 -0.50
N ALA A 34 -21.45 -33.57 -0.65
CA ALA A 34 -21.18 -34.29 -1.90
C ALA A 34 -22.31 -35.27 -2.25
N ALA A 35 -22.85 -36.00 -1.26
CA ALA A 35 -23.96 -36.91 -1.45
C ALA A 35 -25.24 -36.16 -1.87
N ASP A 36 -25.56 -35.06 -1.18
CA ASP A 36 -26.77 -34.27 -1.43
C ASP A 36 -26.75 -33.62 -2.82
N LEU A 37 -25.59 -33.07 -3.22
CA LEU A 37 -25.42 -32.45 -4.53
C LEU A 37 -25.06 -33.43 -5.65
N LYS A 38 -24.97 -34.75 -5.35
CA LYS A 38 -24.60 -35.81 -6.28
C LYS A 38 -23.31 -35.53 -7.04
N VAL A 39 -22.32 -34.97 -6.34
CA VAL A 39 -20.98 -34.69 -6.85
C VAL A 39 -19.93 -35.44 -6.04
N SER A 40 -18.70 -35.50 -6.53
CA SER A 40 -17.61 -36.14 -5.78
C SER A 40 -17.09 -35.22 -4.67
N ARG A 41 -16.67 -35.79 -3.53
CA ARG A 41 -16.01 -35.05 -2.43
C ARG A 41 -14.84 -34.16 -2.89
N PRO A 42 -13.96 -34.58 -3.82
CA PRO A 42 -12.94 -33.69 -4.38
C PRO A 42 -13.51 -32.46 -5.09
N THR A 43 -14.70 -32.55 -5.67
CA THR A 43 -15.39 -31.40 -6.30
C THR A 43 -15.83 -30.39 -5.25
N ILE A 44 -16.44 -30.83 -4.14
CA ILE A 44 -16.77 -29.96 -3.01
C ILE A 44 -15.53 -29.28 -2.43
N SER A 45 -14.44 -30.03 -2.25
CA SER A 45 -13.17 -29.47 -1.79
C SER A 45 -12.64 -28.36 -2.72
N ARG A 46 -12.71 -28.57 -4.04
CA ARG A 46 -12.36 -27.54 -5.04
C ARG A 46 -13.30 -26.34 -5.01
N MET A 47 -14.60 -26.55 -4.86
CA MET A 47 -15.59 -25.46 -4.74
C MET A 47 -15.33 -24.60 -3.49
N LEU A 48 -15.09 -25.22 -2.33
CA LEU A 48 -14.74 -24.50 -1.09
C LEU A 48 -13.38 -23.80 -1.19
N ALA A 49 -12.40 -24.40 -1.89
CA ALA A 49 -11.14 -23.73 -2.20
C ALA A 49 -11.39 -22.49 -3.10
N HIS A 50 -12.21 -22.65 -4.13
CA HIS A 50 -12.55 -21.56 -5.03
C HIS A 50 -13.31 -20.42 -4.30
N ALA A 51 -14.27 -20.74 -3.44
CA ALA A 51 -15.01 -19.75 -2.65
C ALA A 51 -14.09 -18.96 -1.67
N ARG A 52 -13.07 -19.62 -1.09
CA ARG A 52 -12.03 -18.94 -0.30
C ARG A 52 -11.13 -18.08 -1.17
N GLU A 53 -10.72 -18.61 -2.32
CA GLU A 53 -9.91 -17.90 -3.29
C GLU A 53 -10.60 -16.62 -3.77
N THR A 54 -11.86 -16.70 -4.19
CA THR A 54 -12.67 -15.56 -4.67
C THR A 54 -13.06 -14.57 -3.59
N GLY A 55 -12.84 -14.90 -2.32
CA GLY A 55 -13.14 -14.02 -1.18
C GLY A 55 -14.61 -14.08 -0.74
N MET A 56 -15.41 -14.99 -1.31
CA MET A 56 -16.77 -15.31 -0.85
C MET A 56 -16.74 -15.86 0.58
N VAL A 57 -15.70 -16.64 0.93
CA VAL A 57 -15.45 -17.09 2.30
C VAL A 57 -14.21 -16.41 2.85
N GLN A 58 -14.35 -15.77 4.01
CA GLN A 58 -13.25 -15.14 4.74
C GLN A 58 -13.13 -15.77 6.13
N ILE A 59 -12.07 -16.52 6.37
CA ILE A 59 -11.81 -17.15 7.67
C ILE A 59 -10.90 -16.22 8.47
N ARG A 60 -11.35 -15.82 9.66
CA ARG A 60 -10.55 -15.02 10.60
C ARG A 60 -10.22 -15.85 11.83
N VAL A 61 -8.93 -16.11 12.03
CA VAL A 61 -8.42 -16.72 13.27
C VAL A 61 -7.97 -15.59 14.18
N ILE A 62 -8.57 -15.50 15.36
CA ILE A 62 -8.28 -14.43 16.34
C ILE A 62 -7.35 -15.02 17.41
N HIS A 63 -6.19 -14.40 17.62
CA HIS A 63 -5.28 -14.80 18.67
C HIS A 63 -5.88 -14.45 20.05
N PRO A 64 -5.85 -15.35 21.06
CA PRO A 64 -6.50 -15.12 22.35
C PRO A 64 -5.95 -13.90 23.13
N HIS A 65 -4.78 -13.38 22.77
CA HIS A 65 -4.14 -12.22 23.38
C HIS A 65 -4.16 -10.93 22.52
N SER A 66 -5.00 -10.87 21.48
CA SER A 66 -5.11 -9.68 20.60
C SER A 66 -5.58 -8.39 21.30
N GLY A 67 -6.00 -8.44 22.56
CA GLY A 67 -6.58 -7.31 23.30
C GLY A 67 -5.62 -6.15 23.62
N GLY A 68 -4.29 -6.38 23.61
CA GLY A 68 -3.31 -5.31 23.86
C GLY A 68 -3.23 -4.26 22.74
N GLY A 69 -3.60 -4.65 21.51
CA GLY A 69 -3.59 -3.76 20.34
C GLY A 69 -4.64 -2.66 20.42
N GLU A 70 -5.82 -2.91 21.00
CA GLU A 70 -6.90 -1.92 21.06
C GLU A 70 -6.53 -0.72 21.92
N LYS A 71 -5.99 -0.98 23.12
CA LYS A 71 -5.54 0.08 24.01
C LYS A 71 -4.41 0.90 23.39
N LEU A 72 -3.44 0.24 22.75
CA LEU A 72 -2.34 0.92 22.07
C LEU A 72 -2.86 1.77 20.89
N ARG A 73 -3.78 1.22 20.09
CA ARG A 73 -4.41 1.92 18.97
C ARG A 73 -5.07 3.21 19.45
N GLU A 74 -5.89 3.11 20.48
CA GLU A 74 -6.63 4.25 21.01
C GLU A 74 -5.72 5.31 21.66
N GLN A 75 -4.67 4.87 22.36
CA GLN A 75 -3.66 5.76 22.91
C GLN A 75 -2.92 6.54 21.82
N VAL A 76 -2.50 5.86 20.75
CA VAL A 76 -1.81 6.51 19.62
C VAL A 76 -2.76 7.46 18.89
N ARG A 77 -3.99 7.01 18.62
CA ARG A 77 -5.03 7.80 17.96
C ARG A 77 -5.29 9.11 18.71
N THR A 78 -5.54 9.02 20.02
CA THR A 78 -5.84 10.18 20.87
C THR A 78 -4.64 11.11 21.03
N ARG A 79 -3.44 10.56 21.31
CA ARG A 79 -2.25 11.38 21.58
C ARG A 79 -1.76 12.14 20.34
N LEU A 80 -1.93 11.56 19.16
CA LEU A 80 -1.48 12.16 17.89
C LEU A 80 -2.62 12.83 17.11
N GLY A 81 -3.85 12.82 17.62
CA GLY A 81 -5.01 13.42 16.95
C GLY A 81 -5.34 12.77 15.60
N LEU A 82 -5.09 11.46 15.45
CA LEU A 82 -5.29 10.75 14.19
C LEU A 82 -6.75 10.32 14.03
N SER A 83 -7.27 10.35 12.80
CA SER A 83 -8.63 9.88 12.50
C SER A 83 -8.79 8.37 12.70
N ALA A 84 -7.75 7.60 12.37
CA ALA A 84 -7.72 6.15 12.53
C ALA A 84 -6.28 5.65 12.71
N VAL A 85 -6.12 4.50 13.37
CA VAL A 85 -4.83 3.82 13.54
C VAL A 85 -5.00 2.34 13.24
N TYR A 86 -4.21 1.81 12.31
CA TYR A 86 -4.22 0.38 11.96
C TYR A 86 -2.94 -0.26 12.45
N LEU A 87 -3.06 -1.24 13.35
CA LEU A 87 -1.93 -1.96 13.90
C LEU A 87 -1.74 -3.26 13.11
N ALA A 88 -0.53 -3.43 12.58
CA ALA A 88 -0.10 -4.68 11.96
C ALA A 88 0.26 -5.71 13.04
N GLU A 89 -0.17 -6.96 12.85
CA GLU A 89 0.26 -8.06 13.71
C GLU A 89 1.69 -8.45 13.32
N GLY A 90 2.65 -8.34 14.25
CA GLY A 90 4.05 -8.64 13.98
C GLY A 90 4.82 -9.09 15.21
N LEU A 91 5.48 -10.24 15.11
CA LEU A 91 6.55 -10.63 16.01
C LEU A 91 7.79 -9.83 15.63
N GLN A 92 8.41 -9.15 16.60
CA GLN A 92 9.60 -8.30 16.44
C GLN A 92 10.84 -9.06 15.89
N HIS A 93 10.76 -10.38 15.70
CA HIS A 93 11.92 -11.27 15.47
C HIS A 93 11.99 -11.92 14.08
N SER A 94 11.00 -11.74 13.20
CA SER A 94 11.05 -12.30 11.83
C SER A 94 11.09 -11.18 10.80
N PRO A 95 11.76 -11.35 9.64
CA PRO A 95 11.76 -10.37 8.57
C PRO A 95 10.31 -10.06 8.21
N MET A 96 9.91 -8.86 8.61
CA MET A 96 8.68 -8.16 8.27
C MET A 96 8.34 -8.42 6.80
N GLY A 97 7.07 -8.66 6.47
CA GLY A 97 6.64 -8.79 5.08
C GLY A 97 5.16 -9.14 4.87
N ARG A 98 4.51 -9.83 5.81
CA ARG A 98 3.06 -10.15 5.70
C ARG A 98 2.14 -9.44 6.69
N GLY A 99 2.64 -9.11 7.90
CA GLY A 99 1.80 -8.56 8.97
C GLY A 99 1.13 -7.23 8.65
N MET A 100 1.75 -6.42 7.79
CA MET A 100 1.29 -5.06 7.49
C MET A 100 0.26 -5.00 6.36
N GLN A 101 0.16 -6.04 5.53
CA GLN A 101 -0.68 -6.03 4.34
C GLN A 101 -2.16 -5.82 4.70
N LEU A 102 -2.63 -6.46 5.77
CA LEU A 102 -4.01 -6.32 6.25
C LEU A 102 -4.29 -4.92 6.77
N ALA A 103 -3.37 -4.34 7.54
CA ALA A 103 -3.50 -2.98 8.07
C ALA A 103 -3.53 -1.94 6.95
N VAL A 104 -2.63 -2.05 5.96
CA VAL A 104 -2.59 -1.18 4.78
C VAL A 104 -3.84 -1.34 3.93
N ARG A 105 -4.26 -2.59 3.67
CA ARG A 105 -5.48 -2.86 2.90
C ARG A 105 -6.69 -2.23 3.58
N ARG A 106 -6.79 -2.34 4.91
CA ARG A 106 -7.89 -1.73 5.66
C ARG A 106 -7.84 -0.20 5.56
N ALA A 107 -6.66 0.39 5.75
CA ALA A 107 -6.48 1.84 5.59
C ALA A 107 -6.91 2.33 4.21
N ILE A 108 -6.57 1.61 3.13
CA ILE A 108 -6.98 1.95 1.76
C ILE A 108 -8.49 1.79 1.56
N LEU A 109 -9.11 0.74 2.12
CA LEU A 109 -10.56 0.56 2.02
C LEU A 109 -11.32 1.68 2.74
N ASP A 110 -10.81 2.14 3.88
CA ASP A 110 -11.39 3.25 4.65
C ASP A 110 -11.15 4.62 3.97
N MET A 111 -10.34 4.69 2.89
CA MET A 111 -10.30 5.86 1.99
C MET A 111 -11.49 5.92 1.03
N GLU A 112 -12.23 4.81 0.87
CA GLU A 112 -13.40 4.70 0.00
C GLU A 112 -13.13 5.19 -1.44
N LEU A 113 -12.04 4.75 -2.05
CA LEU A 113 -11.64 5.20 -3.39
C LEU A 113 -12.62 4.70 -4.47
N HIS A 114 -13.05 5.61 -5.35
CA HIS A 114 -13.90 5.34 -6.51
C HIS A 114 -13.19 5.65 -7.82
N LYS A 115 -13.79 5.27 -8.95
CA LYS A 115 -13.29 5.63 -10.27
C LYS A 115 -13.24 7.16 -10.42
N GLY A 116 -12.07 7.68 -10.73
CA GLY A 116 -11.81 9.13 -10.86
C GLY A 116 -11.10 9.74 -9.65
N ASP A 117 -11.05 9.03 -8.51
CA ASP A 117 -10.31 9.50 -7.33
C ASP A 117 -8.80 9.36 -7.54
N GLY A 118 -8.03 10.35 -7.07
CA GLY A 118 -6.57 10.30 -7.04
C GLY A 118 -6.05 9.66 -5.75
N LEU A 119 -5.00 8.83 -5.88
CA LEU A 119 -4.24 8.29 -4.75
C LEU A 119 -2.76 8.65 -4.92
N VAL A 120 -2.20 9.40 -3.97
CA VAL A 120 -0.77 9.71 -3.93
C VAL A 120 -0.02 8.59 -3.22
N ILE A 121 1.07 8.10 -3.82
CA ILE A 121 1.88 7.04 -3.24
C ILE A 121 3.35 7.47 -3.24
N SER A 122 4.01 7.41 -2.09
CA SER A 122 5.46 7.63 -2.01
C SER A 122 6.23 6.32 -2.11
N SER A 123 7.49 6.39 -2.56
CA SER A 123 8.44 5.28 -2.38
C SER A 123 8.94 5.19 -0.94
N GLY A 124 9.65 4.10 -0.66
CA GLY A 124 10.18 3.74 0.65
C GLY A 124 10.21 2.22 0.77
N ARG A 125 11.07 1.65 1.62
CA ARG A 125 10.99 0.21 1.94
C ARG A 125 9.66 -0.05 2.66
N PRO A 126 8.66 -0.74 2.06
CA PRO A 126 7.74 -1.49 2.89
C PRO A 126 8.63 -2.57 3.52
N CYS A 127 8.59 -2.72 4.83
CA CYS A 127 9.36 -3.77 5.46
C CYS A 127 8.90 -5.12 4.90
N GLY A 128 9.70 -5.69 4.00
CA GLY A 128 9.50 -7.00 3.40
C GLY A 128 8.78 -7.06 2.06
N THR A 129 9.55 -7.47 1.06
CA THR A 129 9.17 -8.44 0.04
C THR A 129 7.90 -8.17 -0.78
N SER A 130 8.17 -7.70 -2.01
CA SER A 130 7.32 -7.82 -3.19
C SER A 130 6.04 -6.98 -3.16
N PRO A 131 5.71 -6.25 -4.24
CA PRO A 131 4.38 -5.71 -4.44
C PRO A 131 3.41 -6.85 -4.78
N THR A 132 3.32 -7.92 -3.99
CA THR A 132 2.20 -8.86 -3.98
C THR A 132 1.03 -8.27 -3.19
N TRP A 133 0.62 -7.08 -3.59
CA TRP A 133 -0.72 -6.60 -3.35
C TRP A 133 -1.64 -7.45 -4.24
N ILE A 134 -2.38 -8.39 -3.67
CA ILE A 134 -3.43 -9.10 -4.41
C ILE A 134 -4.67 -8.21 -4.32
N PHE A 135 -4.85 -7.36 -5.31
CA PHE A 135 -6.15 -6.80 -5.65
C PHE A 135 -6.78 -7.77 -6.65
N ARG A 136 -7.93 -8.36 -6.34
CA ARG A 136 -8.64 -9.21 -7.29
C ARG A 136 -9.45 -8.34 -8.25
N THR A 137 -9.00 -8.37 -9.51
CA THR A 137 -9.69 -8.35 -10.81
C THR A 137 -10.57 -7.16 -11.23
N PHE A 138 -10.13 -6.45 -12.28
CA PHE A 138 -10.87 -6.21 -13.54
C PHE A 138 -9.87 -6.24 -14.73
N ALA A 139 -10.34 -6.56 -15.94
CA ALA A 139 -9.59 -7.23 -17.00
C ALA A 139 -8.71 -6.37 -17.95
N MET A 140 -7.62 -7.03 -18.40
CA MET A 140 -6.64 -6.87 -19.51
C MET A 140 -6.55 -5.61 -20.39
N SER A 141 -5.32 -5.08 -20.53
CA SER A 141 -4.53 -5.03 -21.79
C SER A 141 -3.04 -4.71 -21.52
N ARG A 142 -2.14 -5.01 -22.47
CA ARG A 142 -0.67 -5.18 -22.31
C ARG A 142 0.14 -4.14 -23.11
N SER A 143 1.38 -3.84 -22.66
CA SER A 143 2.55 -3.27 -23.39
C SER A 143 2.81 -1.74 -23.32
N PRO A 144 4.04 -1.21 -23.54
CA PRO A 144 5.41 -1.75 -23.41
C PRO A 144 6.31 -0.98 -22.39
N ARG A 145 7.48 -1.57 -22.11
CA ARG A 145 8.64 -1.04 -21.37
C ARG A 145 9.35 0.11 -22.11
N ALA A 146 9.73 1.17 -21.40
CA ALA A 146 10.88 2.09 -21.58
C ALA A 146 10.77 3.17 -20.47
N SER A 147 11.78 3.72 -19.81
CA SER A 147 13.24 3.74 -19.89
C SER A 147 13.74 4.27 -18.54
N GLU A 148 14.77 3.66 -17.93
CA GLU A 148 15.28 4.01 -16.58
C GLU A 148 16.67 4.67 -16.67
N GLU A 149 16.78 5.93 -16.26
CA GLU A 149 18.05 6.53 -15.82
C GLU A 149 18.08 6.49 -14.29
N TRP A 150 19.01 5.71 -13.74
CA TRP A 150 19.12 5.39 -12.31
C TRP A 150 19.80 6.49 -11.51
N PRO A 151 19.36 6.72 -10.25
CA PRO A 151 20.31 6.52 -9.16
C PRO A 151 19.66 5.86 -7.93
N SER A 152 19.76 4.52 -7.86
CA SER A 152 19.82 3.64 -6.65
C SER A 152 19.30 2.26 -7.02
N PRO A 153 20.12 1.18 -7.05
CA PRO A 153 19.81 -0.15 -7.65
C PRO A 153 18.64 -0.94 -7.02
N GLU A 154 17.92 -0.35 -6.06
CA GLU A 154 17.00 -1.05 -5.19
C GLU A 154 15.54 -0.87 -5.63
N PRO A 155 14.78 -1.96 -5.89
CA PRO A 155 13.43 -1.88 -6.49
C PRO A 155 12.40 -1.06 -5.69
N TRP A 156 12.55 -0.95 -4.38
CA TRP A 156 11.63 -0.19 -3.50
C TRP A 156 11.90 1.33 -3.49
N HIS A 157 12.93 1.81 -4.21
CA HIS A 157 13.18 3.25 -4.44
C HIS A 157 12.54 3.75 -5.73
N GLN A 158 12.05 2.85 -6.58
CA GLN A 158 11.45 3.20 -7.87
C GLN A 158 9.96 3.52 -7.67
N THR A 159 9.65 4.76 -7.28
CA THR A 159 8.26 5.23 -7.07
C THR A 159 7.39 4.90 -8.29
N ASN A 160 7.89 5.13 -9.51
CA ASN A 160 7.16 4.85 -10.73
C ASN A 160 6.82 3.36 -10.90
N GLU A 161 7.73 2.43 -10.58
CA GLU A 161 7.44 0.99 -10.68
C GLU A 161 6.48 0.49 -9.59
N ILE A 162 6.54 1.08 -8.39
CA ILE A 162 5.56 0.79 -7.32
C ILE A 162 4.16 1.19 -7.80
N VAL A 163 3.99 2.43 -8.25
CA VAL A 163 2.69 2.94 -8.70
C VAL A 163 2.23 2.19 -9.94
N ARG A 164 3.11 1.93 -10.91
CA ARG A 164 2.83 1.13 -12.10
C ARG A 164 2.36 -0.28 -11.75
N THR A 165 3.01 -0.95 -10.79
CA THR A 165 2.60 -2.29 -10.36
C THR A 165 1.22 -2.28 -9.71
N ILE A 166 0.93 -1.28 -8.87
CA ILE A 166 -0.39 -1.12 -8.25
C ILE A 166 -1.45 -0.87 -9.32
N ALA A 167 -1.18 0.03 -10.27
CA ALA A 167 -2.05 0.33 -11.41
C ALA A 167 -2.36 -0.91 -12.24
N LEU A 168 -1.34 -1.70 -12.62
CA LEU A 168 -1.51 -2.94 -13.38
C LEU A 168 -2.38 -3.98 -12.66
N LYS A 169 -2.39 -3.98 -11.32
CA LYS A 169 -3.15 -4.94 -10.51
C LYS A 169 -4.56 -4.47 -10.17
N THR A 170 -4.78 -3.17 -10.14
CA THR A 170 -6.06 -2.54 -9.79
C THR A 170 -6.86 -2.12 -11.02
N GLY A 171 -6.24 -2.05 -12.19
CA GLY A 171 -6.82 -1.44 -13.39
C GLY A 171 -6.83 0.09 -13.35
N ALA A 172 -6.17 0.72 -12.37
CA ALA A 172 -6.02 2.16 -12.31
C ALA A 172 -5.03 2.67 -13.37
N THR A 173 -5.14 3.95 -13.72
CA THR A 173 -4.12 4.67 -14.46
C THR A 173 -3.02 5.14 -13.50
N TYR A 174 -1.77 5.23 -13.96
CA TYR A 174 -0.68 5.83 -13.19
C TYR A 174 -0.10 7.04 -13.93
N THR A 175 0.30 8.05 -13.16
CA THR A 175 0.96 9.26 -13.66
C THR A 175 2.41 9.27 -13.16
N PRO A 176 3.40 8.92 -14.01
CA PRO A 176 4.80 8.86 -13.61
C PRO A 176 5.42 10.24 -13.46
N ILE A 177 6.46 10.33 -12.62
CA ILE A 177 7.32 11.51 -12.52
C ILE A 177 8.69 11.13 -13.08
N PHE A 178 9.09 11.77 -14.18
CA PHE A 178 10.40 11.56 -14.81
C PHE A 178 11.33 12.74 -14.52
N ALA A 179 11.63 12.94 -13.25
CA ALA A 179 12.52 13.99 -12.81
C ALA A 179 13.39 13.51 -11.64
N GLY A 180 14.62 14.02 -11.58
CA GLY A 180 15.46 13.86 -10.39
C GLY A 180 14.80 14.55 -9.19
N ALA A 181 15.10 14.08 -7.98
CA ALA A 181 14.55 14.67 -6.75
C ALA A 181 14.90 16.16 -6.61
N ILE A 182 16.11 16.56 -7.05
CA ILE A 182 16.55 17.95 -7.16
C ILE A 182 17.20 18.12 -8.54
N PRO A 183 16.44 18.50 -9.59
CA PRO A 183 16.98 18.78 -10.92
C PRO A 183 17.85 20.04 -10.90
N SER A 184 18.49 20.41 -12.02
CA SER A 184 19.16 21.71 -12.15
C SER A 184 18.14 22.87 -12.20
N PRO A 185 18.53 24.14 -11.99
CA PRO A 185 17.59 25.26 -12.08
C PRO A 185 16.87 25.36 -13.44
N LEU A 186 17.61 25.19 -14.54
CA LEU A 186 17.05 25.20 -15.90
C LEU A 186 16.07 24.04 -16.12
N MET A 187 16.42 22.83 -15.67
CA MET A 187 15.54 21.67 -15.77
C MET A 187 14.29 21.82 -14.90
N PHE A 188 14.42 22.40 -13.71
CA PHE A 188 13.27 22.67 -12.84
C PHE A 188 12.30 23.62 -13.52
N GLN A 189 12.78 24.73 -14.08
CA GLN A 189 11.95 25.69 -14.80
C GLN A 189 11.23 25.04 -16.00
N ALA A 190 11.96 24.28 -16.83
CA ALA A 190 11.35 23.56 -17.95
C ALA A 190 10.29 22.53 -17.48
N LEU A 191 10.55 21.83 -16.38
CA LEU A 191 9.60 20.88 -15.80
C LEU A 191 8.30 21.57 -15.36
N GLN A 192 8.35 22.83 -14.92
CA GLN A 192 7.14 23.60 -14.58
C GLN A 192 6.25 23.91 -15.79
N GLU A 193 6.75 23.80 -17.03
CA GLU A 193 5.95 24.01 -18.25
C GLU A 193 5.56 22.68 -18.92
N ASP A 194 6.15 21.57 -18.47
CA ASP A 194 5.90 20.25 -19.03
C ASP A 194 4.48 19.74 -18.74
N SER A 195 3.78 19.32 -19.79
CA SER A 195 2.39 18.85 -19.70
C SER A 195 2.22 17.60 -18.84
N ALA A 196 3.19 16.69 -18.84
CA ALA A 196 3.13 15.48 -18.01
C ALA A 196 3.31 15.84 -16.53
N PHE A 197 4.18 16.81 -16.22
CA PHE A 197 4.32 17.31 -14.85
C PHE A 197 3.09 18.12 -14.38
N GLN A 198 2.43 18.86 -15.26
CA GLN A 198 1.15 19.51 -14.90
C GLN A 198 0.07 18.48 -14.54
N GLU A 199 0.04 17.33 -15.23
CA GLU A 199 -0.87 16.24 -14.88
C GLU A 199 -0.55 15.64 -13.50
N VAL A 200 0.74 15.48 -13.15
CA VAL A 200 1.16 15.09 -11.78
C VAL A 200 0.63 16.08 -10.75
N ARG A 201 0.80 17.38 -10.99
CA ARG A 201 0.31 18.43 -10.08
C ARG A 201 -1.21 18.42 -9.96
N ARG A 202 -1.93 18.13 -11.04
CA ARG A 202 -3.38 17.97 -11.03
C ARG A 202 -3.79 16.81 -10.12
N VAL A 203 -3.14 15.65 -10.27
CA VAL A 203 -3.39 14.48 -9.41
C VAL A 203 -3.11 14.81 -7.93
N TRP A 204 -2.01 15.52 -7.62
CA TRP A 204 -1.73 15.97 -6.24
C TRP A 204 -2.83 16.87 -5.68
N ALA A 205 -3.34 17.80 -6.49
CA ALA A 205 -4.37 18.75 -6.05
C ALA A 205 -5.75 18.11 -5.86
N THR A 206 -6.05 17.02 -6.57
CA THR A 206 -7.36 16.34 -6.53
C THR A 206 -7.31 14.98 -5.82
N ALA A 207 -6.22 14.65 -5.15
CA ALA A 207 -6.07 13.36 -4.49
C ALA A 207 -7.04 13.23 -3.31
N LYS A 208 -7.75 12.10 -3.27
CA LYS A 208 -8.64 11.75 -2.16
C LYS A 208 -7.86 11.12 -1.01
N GLY A 209 -6.84 10.32 -1.33
CA GLY A 209 -6.02 9.61 -0.35
C GLY A 209 -4.51 9.74 -0.62
N ALA A 210 -3.72 9.53 0.44
CA ALA A 210 -2.27 9.44 0.34
C ALA A 210 -1.74 8.25 1.16
N LEU A 211 -0.93 7.41 0.50
CA LEU A 211 -0.17 6.34 1.11
C LEU A 211 1.31 6.73 1.12
N VAL A 212 1.78 7.26 2.24
CA VAL A 212 3.13 7.81 2.39
C VAL A 212 3.90 7.16 3.53
N GLY A 213 5.19 6.93 3.30
CA GLY A 213 6.12 6.49 4.34
C GLY A 213 6.57 7.67 5.21
N VAL A 214 6.79 7.43 6.51
CA VAL A 214 7.60 8.32 7.35
C VAL A 214 9.02 7.77 7.39
N GLY A 215 9.96 8.55 6.86
CA GLY A 215 11.38 8.26 6.89
C GLY A 215 11.98 8.45 8.28
N SER A 216 13.00 7.65 8.59
CA SER A 216 13.82 7.81 9.80
C SER A 216 14.71 9.05 9.70
N PRO A 217 15.28 9.51 10.84
CA PRO A 217 16.36 10.50 10.84
C PRO A 217 17.42 10.22 9.76
N THR A 218 17.95 11.29 9.18
CA THR A 218 18.99 11.20 8.14
C THR A 218 20.30 10.62 8.69
N THR A 219 20.60 10.88 9.96
CA THR A 219 21.72 10.30 10.71
C THR A 219 21.54 8.79 10.83
N GLY A 220 22.43 8.01 10.20
CA GLY A 220 22.39 6.55 10.21
C GLY A 220 21.53 5.91 9.10
N ARG A 221 20.94 6.72 8.21
CA ARG A 221 20.16 6.20 7.08
C ARG A 221 21.07 5.66 5.98
N THR A 222 20.92 4.37 5.68
CA THR A 222 21.69 3.68 4.63
C THR A 222 21.27 4.10 3.22
N SER A 223 20.07 4.65 3.03
CA SER A 223 19.60 5.06 1.70
C SER A 223 18.70 6.31 1.73
N ILE A 224 19.17 7.35 1.03
CA ILE A 224 18.50 8.61 0.73
C ILE A 224 18.85 8.96 -0.72
N ALA A 225 18.03 9.77 -1.40
CA ALA A 225 18.39 10.25 -2.75
C ALA A 225 19.75 10.96 -2.70
N SER A 226 20.68 10.59 -3.57
CA SER A 226 22.07 11.09 -3.56
C SER A 226 22.17 12.61 -3.65
N ALA A 227 21.18 13.26 -4.27
CA ALA A 227 21.09 14.71 -4.39
C ALA A 227 20.80 15.44 -3.06
N ILE A 228 20.36 14.74 -2.01
CA ILE A 228 19.98 15.36 -0.74
C ILE A 228 21.23 15.61 0.12
N PRO A 229 21.52 16.87 0.52
CA PRO A 229 22.71 17.20 1.31
C PRO A 229 22.51 16.78 2.78
N LYS A 230 22.95 15.56 3.12
CA LYS A 230 22.81 14.99 4.47
C LYS A 230 23.38 15.86 5.58
N ASP A 231 24.50 16.55 5.32
CA ASP A 231 25.15 17.42 6.31
C ASP A 231 24.28 18.59 6.76
N SER A 232 23.38 19.08 5.89
CA SER A 232 22.44 20.15 6.21
C SER A 232 21.21 19.66 6.98
N LEU A 233 21.09 18.37 7.24
CA LEU A 233 19.91 17.72 7.81
C LEU A 233 20.23 16.93 9.08
N ARG A 234 21.29 17.29 9.81
CA ARG A 234 21.74 16.57 11.02
C ARG A 234 20.69 16.53 12.13
N ASP A 235 19.88 17.58 12.23
CA ASP A 235 18.81 17.69 13.23
C ASP A 235 17.49 17.05 12.77
N SER A 236 17.47 16.37 11.63
CA SER A 236 16.27 15.73 11.09
C SER A 236 15.80 14.59 11.98
N ALA A 237 14.57 14.69 12.48
CA ALA A 237 13.84 13.63 13.15
C ALA A 237 13.21 12.63 12.14
N GLY A 238 13.05 13.04 10.89
CA GLY A 238 12.54 12.21 9.80
C GLY A 238 12.18 13.03 8.56
N ASP A 239 11.51 12.36 7.61
CA ASP A 239 10.92 13.01 6.44
C ASP A 239 9.61 12.35 6.00
N ILE A 240 8.75 13.12 5.32
CA ILE A 240 7.61 12.59 4.57
C ILE A 240 7.70 13.15 3.16
N CYS A 241 7.79 12.30 2.14
CA CYS A 241 7.91 12.74 0.74
C CYS A 241 9.05 13.76 0.53
N LEU A 242 10.20 13.55 1.18
CA LEU A 242 11.36 14.47 1.17
C LEU A 242 11.15 15.80 1.91
N HIS A 243 10.01 16.02 2.59
CA HIS A 243 9.87 17.11 3.56
C HIS A 243 10.51 16.68 4.88
N PHE A 244 11.74 17.12 5.13
CA PHE A 244 12.46 16.83 6.37
C PHE A 244 11.94 17.73 7.49
N PHE A 245 11.85 17.17 8.69
CA PHE A 245 11.41 17.89 9.88
C PHE A 245 12.28 17.59 11.10
N ASP A 246 12.32 18.51 12.06
CA ASP A 246 13.01 18.37 13.35
C ASP A 246 12.14 17.67 14.41
N GLN A 247 12.62 17.61 15.66
CA GLN A 247 11.89 16.92 16.74
C GLN A 247 10.57 17.60 17.13
N ASP A 248 10.42 18.89 16.82
CA ASP A 248 9.22 19.66 17.05
C ASP A 248 8.26 19.61 15.84
N GLY A 249 8.66 18.92 14.76
CA GLY A 249 7.88 18.77 13.53
C GLY A 249 7.96 19.98 12.60
N LYS A 250 8.93 20.88 12.82
CA LYS A 250 9.17 22.04 11.96
C LYS A 250 10.01 21.64 10.75
N ASP A 251 9.66 22.19 9.59
CA ASP A 251 10.35 21.89 8.34
C ASP A 251 11.83 22.34 8.38
N LEU A 252 12.71 21.47 7.91
CA LEU A 252 14.13 21.73 7.74
C LEU A 252 14.41 22.10 6.28
N ILE A 253 14.92 23.32 6.08
CA ILE A 253 15.29 23.84 4.76
C ILE A 253 16.76 23.51 4.49
N PHE A 254 17.02 22.99 3.30
CA PHE A 254 18.36 22.65 2.82
C PHE A 254 18.58 23.18 1.39
N PRO A 255 19.84 23.33 0.93
CA PRO A 255 20.12 23.77 -0.44
C PRO A 255 19.42 22.90 -1.49
N GLY A 256 18.54 23.51 -2.31
CA GLY A 256 17.73 22.81 -3.32
C GLY A 256 16.31 22.45 -2.87
N SER A 257 15.88 22.82 -1.65
CA SER A 257 14.50 22.62 -1.18
C SER A 257 13.46 23.28 -2.09
N ASP A 258 13.79 24.46 -2.61
CA ASP A 258 12.99 25.27 -3.54
C ASP A 258 12.75 24.59 -4.90
N ARG A 259 13.65 23.67 -5.28
CA ARG A 259 13.62 22.92 -6.54
C ARG A 259 13.39 21.44 -6.33
N THR A 260 13.00 21.02 -5.12
CA THR A 260 12.76 19.61 -4.86
C THR A 260 11.44 19.18 -5.52
N VAL A 261 11.50 18.17 -6.39
CA VAL A 261 10.32 17.62 -7.07
C VAL A 261 9.60 16.69 -6.11
N ARG A 262 8.59 17.23 -5.42
CA ARG A 262 7.75 16.54 -4.44
C ARG A 262 6.37 17.18 -4.37
N ILE A 263 5.39 16.45 -3.84
CA ILE A 263 4.08 17.04 -3.52
C ILE A 263 4.28 18.20 -2.50
N PRO A 264 3.73 19.40 -2.74
CA PRO A 264 3.75 20.48 -1.76
C PRO A 264 3.11 20.07 -0.42
N ARG A 265 3.65 20.56 0.70
CA ARG A 265 3.18 20.19 2.04
C ARG A 265 1.72 20.58 2.26
N GLU A 266 1.34 21.73 1.72
CA GLU A 266 -0.01 22.28 1.78
C GLU A 266 -1.01 21.34 1.10
N LEU A 267 -0.65 20.82 -0.08
CA LEU A 267 -1.48 19.84 -0.79
C LEU A 267 -1.52 18.51 -0.04
N LEU A 268 -0.37 18.03 0.45
CA LEU A 268 -0.32 16.76 1.20
C LEU A 268 -1.17 16.81 2.47
N SER A 269 -1.14 17.92 3.21
CA SER A 269 -1.96 18.13 4.41
C SER A 269 -3.44 18.39 4.13
N ALA A 270 -3.79 18.82 2.91
CA ALA A 270 -5.18 19.02 2.49
C ALA A 270 -5.87 17.72 2.04
N ILE A 271 -5.12 16.63 1.82
CA ILE A 271 -5.70 15.35 1.41
C ILE A 271 -6.55 14.78 2.57
N PRO A 272 -7.86 14.53 2.36
CA PRO A 272 -8.79 14.13 3.43
C PRO A 272 -8.38 12.87 4.21
N THR A 273 -7.74 11.91 3.54
CA THR A 273 -7.17 10.70 4.15
C THR A 273 -5.66 10.62 3.92
N SER A 274 -4.91 11.52 4.53
CA SER A 274 -3.45 11.37 4.67
C SER A 274 -3.13 10.48 5.88
N GLN A 275 -2.64 9.26 5.65
CA GLN A 275 -2.22 8.34 6.71
C GLN A 275 -0.68 8.32 6.80
N PRO A 276 -0.05 9.05 7.74
CA PRO A 276 1.39 8.95 7.98
C PRO A 276 1.73 7.59 8.59
N TRP A 277 2.73 6.91 8.02
CA TRP A 277 3.15 5.55 8.41
C TRP A 277 4.20 5.54 9.53
N PRO A 278 3.90 5.06 10.76
CA PRO A 278 4.90 5.01 11.82
C PRO A 278 5.88 3.84 11.66
N TRP A 279 7.17 4.13 11.91
CA TRP A 279 8.26 3.16 11.98
C TRP A 279 8.44 2.60 13.40
N GLY A 280 8.84 1.34 13.51
CA GLY A 280 9.18 0.70 14.79
C GLY A 280 10.42 1.33 15.43
N ARG A 281 10.32 1.80 16.68
CA ARG A 281 11.47 2.26 17.46
C ARG A 281 12.46 1.11 17.69
N ARG A 282 13.73 1.28 17.31
CA ARG A 282 14.84 0.73 18.08
C ARG A 282 14.93 1.49 19.41
N ARG A 283 14.98 0.76 20.52
CA ARG A 283 14.99 1.29 21.88
C ARG A 283 16.31 1.98 22.25
N SER A 284 16.15 2.92 23.19
CA SER A 284 17.06 3.38 24.26
C SER A 284 18.36 4.09 23.90
N ALA A 285 18.39 5.40 24.16
CA ALA A 285 19.55 6.03 24.80
C ALA A 285 19.34 6.00 26.33
N PRO A 286 20.35 5.66 27.14
CA PRO A 286 20.25 5.73 28.59
C PRO A 286 20.30 7.18 29.07
N SER A 287 19.64 7.40 30.21
CA SER A 287 19.85 8.52 31.13
C SER A 287 21.31 8.72 31.50
#